data_AF-R7HLW0-F1
#
_entry.id   AF-R7HLW0-F1
#
_cell.length_a   1.000
_cell.length_b   1.000
_cell.length_c   1.000
_cell.angle_alpha   90.00
_cell.angle_beta   90.00
_cell.angle_gamma   90.00
#
_symmetry.space_group_name_H-M   'P 1'
#
loop_
_entity.id
_entity.type
_entity.pdbx_description
1 polymer ?
#
loop_
_entity_poly.entity_id
_entity_poly.type
_entity_poly.pdbx_seq_one_letter_code
_entity_poly.pdbx_strand_id
1 'polypeptide(L)'
;MISNEMFGSDIIRVKINGYLKNNTENELITFNEKGIKNKEKISFVFDSVKYSIKINDNDILLVRDGNDFINSFSFNEKHGKSNYYLKEHGYSVDMDINMKMFDVNDNKIYIKYVIADTECEYELLIEMGDIL
;
A
#
# COMPACT_ATOMS: atom_id res chain seq x y z
N MET A 1 17.82 0.35 38.68
CA MET A 1 17.16 -0.75 37.94
C MET A 1 15.71 -0.73 38.41
N ILE A 2 14.75 -0.29 37.62
CA ILE A 2 14.32 -0.86 36.33
C ILE A 2 14.02 0.31 35.37
N SER A 3 14.65 0.31 34.19
CA SER A 3 14.30 1.22 33.10
C SER A 3 13.02 0.72 32.43
N ASN A 4 11.91 1.45 32.57
CA ASN A 4 10.73 1.24 31.73
C ASN A 4 11.01 1.87 30.36
N GLU A 5 11.73 1.16 29.51
CA GLU A 5 11.68 1.43 28.07
C GLU A 5 10.34 0.89 27.54
N MET A 6 9.29 1.71 27.58
CA MET A 6 8.09 1.47 26.78
C MET A 6 8.41 1.81 25.33
N PHE A 7 9.05 0.88 24.61
CA PHE A 7 9.09 0.91 23.15
C PHE A 7 7.71 0.53 22.61
N GLY A 8 6.86 1.51 22.39
CA GLY A 8 5.68 1.40 21.55
C GLY A 8 5.59 2.68 20.72
N SER A 9 5.83 2.61 19.42
CA SER A 9 5.57 3.74 18.54
C SER A 9 4.09 4.12 18.68
N ASP A 10 3.80 5.36 19.08
CA ASP A 10 2.44 5.83 19.30
C ASP A 10 1.59 5.54 18.06
N ILE A 11 0.53 4.76 18.25
CA ILE A 11 -0.45 4.46 17.20
C ILE A 11 -1.45 5.61 17.20
N ILE A 12 -1.54 6.33 16.08
CA ILE A 12 -2.47 7.43 15.88
C ILE A 12 -3.56 7.05 14.88
N ARG A 13 -4.74 7.63 15.05
CA ARG A 13 -5.83 7.56 14.06
C ARG A 13 -5.61 8.64 13.01
N VAL A 14 -5.79 8.29 11.75
CA VAL A 14 -5.59 9.21 10.61
C VAL A 14 -6.76 9.14 9.66
N LYS A 15 -7.06 10.26 8.99
CA LYS A 15 -7.93 10.24 7.81
C LYS A 15 -7.09 9.84 6.59
N ILE A 16 -7.58 8.90 5.81
CA ILE A 16 -6.97 8.43 4.56
C ILE A 16 -7.82 8.94 3.40
N ASN A 17 -7.21 9.69 2.49
CA ASN A 17 -7.80 10.04 1.19
C ASN A 17 -6.88 9.55 0.08
N GLY A 18 -7.39 9.19 -1.08
CA GLY A 18 -6.54 8.77 -2.17
C GLY A 18 -7.28 8.06 -3.29
N TYR A 19 -6.53 7.37 -4.14
CA TYR A 19 -7.10 6.55 -5.21
C TYR A 19 -6.15 5.45 -5.68
N LEU A 20 -6.74 4.43 -6.28
CA LEU A 20 -6.08 3.52 -7.21
C LEU A 20 -6.71 3.71 -8.59
N LYS A 21 -5.89 4.08 -9.56
CA LYS A 21 -6.32 4.34 -10.94
C LYS A 21 -5.64 3.35 -11.88
N ASN A 22 -6.43 2.71 -12.73
CA ASN A 22 -5.94 1.98 -13.90
C ASN A 22 -5.97 2.96 -15.08
N ASN A 23 -4.80 3.45 -15.50
CA ASN A 23 -4.68 4.39 -16.60
C ASN A 23 -4.91 3.73 -17.98
N THR A 24 -4.74 2.41 -18.08
CA THR A 24 -4.97 1.67 -19.32
C THR A 24 -6.46 1.44 -19.58
N GLU A 25 -7.21 1.09 -18.54
CA GLU A 25 -8.64 0.78 -18.63
C GLU A 25 -9.56 1.97 -18.26
N ASN A 26 -8.97 3.10 -17.86
CA ASN A 26 -9.67 4.30 -17.38
C ASN A 26 -10.58 4.05 -16.17
N GLU A 27 -10.18 3.13 -15.29
CA GLU A 27 -10.89 2.86 -14.04
C GLU A 27 -10.28 3.66 -12.89
N LEU A 28 -11.13 4.17 -12.00
CA LEU A 28 -10.72 4.95 -10.84
C LEU A 28 -11.49 4.50 -9.61
N ILE A 29 -10.74 4.04 -8.61
CA ILE A 29 -11.25 3.72 -7.27
C ILE A 29 -10.73 4.81 -6.33
N THR A 30 -11.61 5.42 -5.55
CA THR A 30 -11.24 6.47 -4.59
C THR A 30 -11.37 5.96 -3.15
N PHE A 31 -10.45 6.40 -2.30
CA PHE A 31 -10.43 6.08 -0.88
C PHE A 31 -10.83 7.31 -0.07
N ASN A 32 -11.72 7.16 0.90
CA ASN A 32 -12.01 8.15 1.93
C ASN A 32 -12.36 7.39 3.21
N GLU A 33 -11.31 7.00 3.93
CA GLU A 33 -11.42 6.05 5.03
C GLU A 33 -10.73 6.56 6.28
N LYS A 34 -11.00 5.88 7.40
CA LYS A 34 -10.21 6.05 8.62
C LYS A 34 -9.17 4.94 8.71
N GLY A 35 -7.96 5.31 9.06
CA GLY A 35 -6.85 4.39 9.25
C GLY A 35 -6.19 4.53 10.61
N ILE A 36 -5.24 3.64 10.86
CA ILE A 36 -4.27 3.74 11.93
C ILE A 36 -2.88 3.84 11.34
N LYS A 37 -2.03 4.66 11.96
CA LYS A 37 -0.64 4.86 11.55
C LYS A 37 0.25 4.79 12.79
N ASN A 38 1.43 4.21 12.62
CA ASN A 38 2.58 4.43 13.50
C ASN A 38 3.78 4.84 12.62
N LYS A 39 4.98 4.94 13.21
CA LYS A 39 6.19 5.37 12.50
C LYS A 39 6.51 4.53 11.25
N GLU A 40 6.20 3.24 11.25
CA GLU A 40 6.65 2.30 10.22
C GLU A 40 5.51 1.78 9.34
N LYS A 41 4.26 1.95 9.76
CA LYS A 41 3.13 1.26 9.17
C LYS A 41 1.87 2.09 9.17
N ILE A 42 1.13 1.99 8.07
CA ILE A 42 -0.24 2.50 7.92
C ILE A 42 -1.16 1.31 7.66
N SER A 43 -2.38 1.35 8.18
CA SER A 43 -3.41 0.36 7.87
C SER A 43 -4.79 0.98 7.83
N PHE A 44 -5.59 0.58 6.85
CA PHE A 44 -6.99 0.95 6.72
C PHE A 44 -7.75 -0.19 6.02
N VAL A 45 -9.07 -0.12 6.05
CA VAL A 45 -9.94 -1.08 5.36
C VAL A 45 -10.74 -0.30 4.33
N PHE A 46 -10.79 -0.81 3.11
CA PHE A 46 -11.62 -0.28 2.04
C PHE A 46 -12.28 -1.45 1.33
N ASP A 47 -13.60 -1.40 1.15
CA ASP A 47 -14.39 -2.44 0.47
C ASP A 47 -14.08 -3.88 0.94
N SER A 48 -14.07 -4.08 2.27
CA SER A 48 -13.73 -5.36 2.92
C SER A 48 -12.30 -5.88 2.67
N VAL A 49 -11.44 -5.09 2.02
CA VAL A 49 -10.02 -5.38 1.82
C VAL A 49 -9.20 -4.60 2.83
N LYS A 50 -8.35 -5.29 3.59
CA LYS A 50 -7.41 -4.65 4.51
C LYS A 50 -6.15 -4.24 3.75
N TYR A 51 -5.85 -2.95 3.77
CA TYR A 51 -4.61 -2.39 3.27
C TYR A 51 -3.63 -2.28 4.44
N SER A 52 -2.45 -2.88 4.29
CA SER A 52 -1.33 -2.77 5.24
C SER A 52 -0.10 -2.30 4.49
N ILE A 53 0.37 -1.10 4.82
CA ILE A 53 1.50 -0.47 4.13
C ILE A 53 2.62 -0.30 5.14
N LYS A 54 3.73 -0.99 4.95
CA LYS A 54 4.95 -0.79 5.71
C LYS A 54 5.88 0.11 4.91
N ILE A 55 6.36 1.17 5.54
CA ILE A 55 7.31 2.12 4.99
C ILE A 55 8.66 1.85 5.66
N ASN A 56 9.66 1.51 4.86
CA ASN A 56 11.06 1.48 5.25
C ASN A 56 11.80 2.60 4.50
N ASP A 57 13.04 2.91 4.89
CA ASP A 57 13.80 4.06 4.38
C ASP A 57 13.78 4.20 2.84
N ASN A 58 13.90 3.08 2.10
CA ASN A 58 13.92 3.08 0.63
C ASN A 58 12.87 2.17 -0.03
N ASP A 59 12.05 1.48 0.76
CA ASP A 59 11.14 0.46 0.25
C ASP A 59 9.75 0.58 0.88
N ILE A 60 8.72 0.34 0.08
CA ILE A 60 7.34 0.16 0.54
C ILE A 60 6.93 -1.29 0.34
N LEU A 61 6.35 -1.88 1.38
CA LEU A 61 5.58 -3.11 1.29
C LEU A 61 4.09 -2.80 1.45
N LEU A 62 3.31 -2.96 0.39
CA LEU A 62 1.84 -2.89 0.43
C LEU A 62 1.26 -4.30 0.40
N VAL A 63 0.34 -4.60 1.30
CA VAL A 63 -0.45 -5.83 1.29
C VAL A 63 -1.92 -5.48 1.28
N ARG A 64 -2.65 -6.02 0.31
CA ARG A 64 -4.10 -6.04 0.20
C ARG A 64 -4.60 -7.43 0.57
N ASP A 65 -5.27 -7.54 1.71
CA ASP A 65 -5.79 -8.81 2.22
C ASP A 65 -7.33 -8.77 2.15
N GLY A 66 -7.87 -9.41 1.11
CA GLY A 66 -9.31 -9.55 0.89
C GLY A 66 -9.81 -10.92 1.35
N ASN A 67 -11.11 -11.19 1.20
CA ASN A 67 -11.66 -12.49 1.60
C ASN A 67 -11.06 -13.67 0.83
N ASP A 68 -10.92 -13.50 -0.50
CA ASP A 68 -10.57 -14.60 -1.41
C ASP A 68 -9.14 -14.50 -1.97
N PHE A 69 -8.46 -13.37 -1.71
CA PHE A 69 -7.13 -13.11 -2.24
C PHE A 69 -6.21 -12.41 -1.23
N ILE A 70 -4.91 -12.54 -1.43
CA ILE A 70 -3.88 -11.66 -0.88
C ILE A 70 -3.09 -11.13 -2.06
N ASN A 71 -2.89 -9.83 -2.11
CA ASN A 71 -2.01 -9.23 -3.11
C ASN A 71 -0.99 -8.34 -2.42
N SER A 72 0.28 -8.68 -2.60
CA SER A 72 1.41 -7.94 -2.04
C SER A 72 2.19 -7.22 -3.13
N PHE A 73 2.79 -6.10 -2.75
CA PHE A 73 3.70 -5.33 -3.57
C PHE A 73 4.91 -4.93 -2.75
N SER A 74 6.08 -5.05 -3.36
CA SER A 74 7.32 -4.45 -2.88
C SER A 74 7.75 -3.40 -3.90
N PHE A 75 7.89 -2.15 -3.48
CA PHE A 75 8.28 -1.04 -4.33
C PHE A 75 9.51 -0.33 -3.78
N ASN A 76 10.40 0.10 -4.67
CA ASN A 76 11.35 1.18 -4.42
C ASN A 76 11.46 2.09 -5.64
N GLU A 77 12.35 3.08 -5.58
CA GLU A 77 12.54 4.04 -6.68
C GLU A 77 12.88 3.40 -8.03
N LYS A 78 13.49 2.22 -8.05
CA LYS A 78 14.03 1.60 -9.28
C LYS A 78 13.22 0.40 -9.76
N HIS A 79 12.68 -0.37 -8.83
CA HIS A 79 12.11 -1.69 -9.09
C HIS A 79 10.83 -1.88 -8.30
N GLY A 80 9.93 -2.69 -8.84
CA GLY A 80 8.80 -3.20 -8.10
C GLY A 80 8.54 -4.66 -8.41
N LYS A 81 7.88 -5.35 -7.48
CA LYS A 81 7.34 -6.69 -7.67
C LYS A 81 5.98 -6.79 -7.02
N SER A 82 5.10 -7.58 -7.60
CA SER A 82 3.86 -7.99 -6.95
C SER A 82 3.74 -9.50 -6.91
N ASN A 83 3.02 -10.00 -5.91
CA ASN A 83 2.50 -11.36 -5.89
C ASN A 83 1.00 -11.30 -5.67
N TYR A 84 0.24 -12.05 -6.47
CA TYR A 84 -1.19 -12.22 -6.30
C TYR A 84 -1.49 -13.67 -5.94
N TYR A 85 -2.05 -13.89 -4.75
CA TYR A 85 -2.37 -15.20 -4.19
C TYR A 85 -3.89 -15.37 -4.07
N LEU A 86 -4.43 -16.42 -4.69
CA LEU A 86 -5.82 -16.85 -4.56
C LEU A 86 -5.94 -17.89 -3.46
N LYS A 87 -6.71 -17.56 -2.41
CA LYS A 87 -6.82 -18.38 -1.19
C LYS A 87 -7.53 -19.71 -1.41
N GLU A 88 -8.57 -19.73 -2.26
CA GLU A 88 -9.42 -20.91 -2.48
C GLU A 88 -8.63 -22.11 -3.03
N HIS A 89 -7.69 -21.86 -3.94
CA HIS A 89 -6.92 -22.90 -4.63
C HIS A 89 -5.43 -22.91 -4.28
N GLY A 90 -4.98 -21.92 -3.52
CA GLY A 90 -3.58 -21.74 -3.18
C GLY A 90 -2.68 -21.36 -4.36
N TYR A 91 -3.25 -20.78 -5.42
CA TYR A 91 -2.48 -20.33 -6.58
C TYR A 91 -1.83 -18.98 -6.32
N SER A 92 -0.60 -18.82 -6.78
CA SER A 92 0.13 -17.56 -6.72
C SER A 92 0.72 -17.21 -8.06
N VAL A 93 0.67 -15.93 -8.43
CA VAL A 93 1.33 -15.39 -9.62
C VAL A 93 2.23 -14.24 -9.17
N ASP A 94 3.51 -14.33 -9.52
CA ASP A 94 4.45 -13.22 -9.39
C ASP A 94 4.39 -12.35 -10.64
N MET A 95 4.46 -11.04 -10.45
CA MET A 95 4.41 -10.04 -11.51
C MET A 95 5.56 -9.05 -11.32
N ASP A 96 6.35 -8.85 -12.36
CA ASP A 96 7.37 -7.81 -12.40
C ASP A 96 6.74 -6.43 -12.67
N ILE A 97 7.29 -5.40 -12.05
CA ILE A 97 6.77 -4.04 -12.14
C ILE A 97 7.88 -3.08 -12.59
N ASN A 98 7.55 -2.31 -13.61
CA ASN A 98 8.34 -1.18 -14.08
C ASN A 98 7.89 0.11 -13.38
N MET A 99 8.77 0.69 -12.58
CA MET A 99 8.47 1.94 -11.86
C MET A 99 8.48 3.15 -12.81
N LYS A 100 7.52 4.06 -12.61
CA LYS A 100 7.44 5.34 -13.34
C LYS A 100 7.58 6.53 -12.39
N MET A 101 7.01 6.45 -11.20
CA MET A 101 7.13 7.46 -10.16
C MET A 101 7.11 6.80 -8.79
N PHE A 102 7.95 7.30 -7.88
CA PHE A 102 7.98 6.93 -6.47
C PHE A 102 8.21 8.20 -5.67
N ASP A 103 7.16 8.70 -5.01
CA ASP A 103 7.19 9.90 -4.15
C ASP A 103 6.51 9.55 -2.82
N VAL A 104 7.32 9.39 -1.79
CA VAL A 104 6.90 8.89 -0.49
C VAL A 104 7.45 9.82 0.58
N ASN A 105 6.56 10.28 1.45
CA ASN A 105 6.90 11.02 2.65
C ASN A 105 5.92 10.65 3.77
N ASP A 106 6.05 11.33 4.91
CA ASP A 106 5.24 11.01 6.09
C ASP A 106 3.73 11.04 5.83
N ASN A 107 3.25 11.93 4.96
CA ASN A 107 1.83 12.17 4.77
C ASN A 107 1.32 11.78 3.38
N LYS A 108 2.19 11.30 2.50
CA LYS A 108 1.84 10.96 1.12
C LYS A 108 2.62 9.75 0.63
N ILE A 109 1.91 8.84 0.00
CA ILE A 109 2.45 7.74 -0.80
C ILE A 109 1.90 7.91 -2.20
N TYR A 110 2.78 8.19 -3.16
CA TYR A 110 2.43 8.30 -4.56
C TYR A 110 3.34 7.39 -5.39
N ILE A 111 2.72 6.40 -6.02
CA ILE A 111 3.42 5.40 -6.82
C ILE A 111 2.73 5.30 -8.17
N LYS A 112 3.50 5.47 -9.24
CA LYS A 112 3.06 5.20 -10.60
C LYS A 112 3.90 4.07 -11.19
N TYR A 113 3.26 3.06 -11.74
CA TYR A 113 3.93 1.83 -12.16
C TYR A 113 3.23 1.13 -13.31
N VAL A 114 3.94 0.24 -14.00
CA VAL A 114 3.42 -0.59 -15.09
C VAL A 114 3.71 -2.05 -14.78
N ILE A 115 2.70 -2.92 -14.87
CA ILE A 115 2.89 -4.37 -14.78
C ILE A 115 3.55 -4.84 -16.08
N ALA A 116 4.73 -5.48 -15.99
CA ALA A 116 5.57 -5.76 -17.16
C ALA A 116 4.87 -6.67 -18.20
N ASP A 117 4.14 -7.69 -17.74
CA ASP A 117 3.54 -8.70 -18.63
C ASP A 117 2.28 -8.22 -19.35
N THR A 118 1.54 -7.29 -18.74
CA THR A 118 0.26 -6.80 -19.27
C THR A 118 0.35 -5.40 -19.86
N GLU A 119 1.45 -4.70 -19.60
CA GLU A 119 1.64 -3.27 -19.90
C GLU A 119 0.57 -2.35 -19.29
N CYS A 120 -0.24 -2.85 -18.36
CA CYS A 120 -1.23 -2.05 -17.65
C CYS A 120 -0.53 -1.04 -16.73
N GLU A 121 -0.87 0.24 -16.92
CA GLU A 121 -0.35 1.35 -16.13
C GLU A 121 -1.29 1.68 -14.97
N TYR A 122 -0.72 1.76 -13.77
CA TYR A 122 -1.44 2.06 -12.55
C TYR A 122 -0.83 3.26 -11.82
N GLU A 123 -1.70 3.93 -11.07
CA GLU A 123 -1.36 5.06 -10.24
C GLU A 123 -2.05 4.93 -8.88
N LEU A 124 -1.25 4.90 -7.81
CA LEU A 124 -1.69 4.80 -6.44
C LEU A 124 -1.33 6.09 -5.71
N LEU A 125 -2.34 6.75 -5.14
CA LEU A 125 -2.17 7.87 -4.23
C LEU A 125 -2.81 7.53 -2.89
N ILE A 126 -2.08 7.74 -1.79
CA ILE A 126 -2.58 7.65 -0.43
C ILE A 126 -2.05 8.86 0.33
N GLU A 127 -2.96 9.71 0.77
CA GLU A 127 -2.70 10.90 1.59
C GLU A 127 -3.26 10.70 2.98
N MET A 128 -2.43 11.02 3.98
CA MET A 128 -2.77 10.96 5.39
C MET A 128 -3.00 12.37 5.90
N GLY A 129 -4.22 12.63 6.35
CA GLY A 129 -4.62 13.90 6.96
C GLY A 129 -4.63 13.85 8.49
N ASP A 130 -4.93 15.01 9.08
CA ASP A 130 -4.92 15.23 10.53
C ASP A 130 -5.79 14.23 11.33
N ILE A 131 -5.38 14.07 12.57
CA ILE A 131 -5.95 13.17 13.59
C ILE A 131 -7.39 13.62 13.91
N LEU A 132 -8.34 12.68 13.84
CA LEU A 132 -9.75 12.87 14.24
C LEU A 132 -9.97 12.65 15.74
#